data_AF-A0A0Q9RDK8-F1
#
_entry.id   AF-A0A0Q9RDK8-F1
#
_cell.length_a   1.000
_cell.length_b   1.000
_cell.length_c   1.000
_cell.angle_alpha   90.00
_cell.angle_beta   90.00
_cell.angle_gamma   90.00
#
_symmetry.space_group_name_H-M   'P 1'
#
loop_
_entity.id
_entity.type
_entity.pdbx_description
1 polymer ?
#
loop_
_entity_poly.entity_id
_entity_poly.type
_entity_poly.pdbx_seq_one_letter_code
_entity_poly.pdbx_strand_id
1 'polypeptide(L)'
;MPNIWTHLIFGQELMNQLGHANMLSDKQLRHVFSLGCQGPDFLFYHNFLPWKKDKKLGELGSLMHTKACGPFLQDLLSHMQGRGLYNPAVVYALGFLTHHILDRNMHPYVFYKSGFKKWDHQRFEIIMDTLIVRRKLGLQTWNTPVWKEIYVGEALPLGIVPALAHAAAIHYPEQASQITEKDWNDAYIDMIRAQRLFHDPKGIKRVFTLGQISPFVYTKHPAPLDYLNEARTVWNCPTSLEETYTYSIWDLWDIAMEDGQIVLQAAIQALQRGTSDDYQTFEEVLGNLSYETGKDCDSGLQITHVQPMI
;
A
#
# COMPACT_ATOMS: atom_id res chain seq x y z
N MET A 1 4.13 5.81 2.43
CA MET A 1 3.96 4.35 2.57
C MET A 1 5.26 3.71 2.18
N PRO A 2 5.74 2.62 2.78
CA PRO A 2 6.80 1.84 2.13
C PRO A 2 6.50 1.67 0.62
N ASN A 3 7.52 1.67 -0.24
CA ASN A 3 7.22 1.61 -1.69
C ASN A 3 6.74 0.20 -2.10
N ILE A 4 6.48 0.01 -3.41
CA ILE A 4 5.79 -1.16 -3.98
C ILE A 4 6.31 -2.49 -3.43
N TRP A 5 7.64 -2.72 -3.40
CA TRP A 5 8.17 -4.04 -3.05
C TRP A 5 7.92 -4.44 -1.60
N THR A 6 7.99 -3.50 -0.68
CA THR A 6 7.83 -3.75 0.75
C THR A 6 6.44 -4.31 1.02
N HIS A 7 5.40 -3.74 0.39
CA HIS A 7 4.05 -4.29 0.45
C HIS A 7 3.95 -5.68 -0.19
N LEU A 8 4.62 -5.92 -1.32
CA LEU A 8 4.64 -7.26 -1.95
C LEU A 8 5.22 -8.31 -1.01
N ILE A 9 6.38 -8.00 -0.42
CA ILE A 9 7.09 -8.91 0.48
C ILE A 9 6.25 -9.16 1.72
N PHE A 10 5.72 -8.10 2.35
CA PHE A 10 4.90 -8.20 3.54
C PHE A 10 3.66 -9.07 3.31
N GLY A 11 2.84 -8.75 2.30
CA GLY A 11 1.62 -9.51 2.03
C GLY A 11 1.91 -10.98 1.70
N GLN A 12 2.98 -11.26 0.94
CA GLN A 12 3.36 -12.64 0.58
C GLN A 12 3.87 -13.43 1.80
N GLU A 13 4.68 -12.82 2.67
CA GLU A 13 5.11 -13.43 3.93
C GLU A 13 3.92 -13.75 4.83
N LEU A 14 2.98 -12.81 4.95
CA LEU A 14 1.78 -12.98 5.78
C LEU A 14 0.88 -14.10 5.26
N MET A 15 0.59 -14.12 3.95
CA MET A 15 -0.16 -15.23 3.33
C MET A 15 0.54 -16.58 3.48
N ASN A 16 1.87 -16.62 3.41
CA ASN A 16 2.64 -17.83 3.63
C ASN A 16 2.52 -18.32 5.09
N GLN A 17 2.65 -17.42 6.07
CA GLN A 17 2.50 -17.76 7.50
C GLN A 17 1.10 -18.30 7.83
N LEU A 18 0.07 -17.79 7.17
CA LEU A 18 -1.32 -18.28 7.30
C LEU A 18 -1.60 -19.57 6.50
N GLY A 19 -0.60 -20.18 5.87
CA GLY A 19 -0.73 -21.47 5.18
C GLY A 19 -1.23 -21.38 3.73
N HIS A 20 -1.21 -20.19 3.12
CA HIS A 20 -1.66 -19.96 1.74
C HIS A 20 -0.52 -19.87 0.71
N ALA A 21 0.65 -20.44 1.02
CA ALA A 21 1.83 -20.49 0.14
C ALA A 21 1.55 -21.06 -1.27
N ASN A 22 0.65 -22.05 -1.35
CA ASN A 22 0.27 -22.68 -2.62
C ASN A 22 -0.39 -21.70 -3.60
N MET A 23 -1.18 -20.74 -3.09
CA MET A 23 -1.79 -19.70 -3.93
C MET A 23 -0.71 -18.83 -4.59
N LEU A 24 0.34 -18.50 -3.85
CA LEU A 24 1.47 -17.69 -4.34
C LEU A 24 2.36 -18.43 -5.35
N SER A 25 2.27 -19.76 -5.41
CA SER A 25 2.97 -20.57 -6.41
C SER A 25 2.34 -20.45 -7.80
N ASP A 26 1.04 -20.13 -7.88
CA ASP A 26 0.40 -19.73 -9.12
C ASP A 26 0.82 -18.30 -9.49
N LYS A 27 1.47 -18.14 -10.64
CA LYS A 27 1.99 -16.84 -11.08
C LYS A 27 0.88 -15.80 -11.27
N GLN A 28 -0.26 -16.20 -11.84
CA GLN A 28 -1.36 -15.26 -12.10
C GLN A 28 -1.97 -14.78 -10.79
N LEU A 29 -2.25 -15.69 -9.86
CA LEU A 29 -2.79 -15.32 -8.55
C LEU A 29 -1.79 -14.49 -7.75
N ARG A 30 -0.50 -14.84 -7.76
CA ARG A 30 0.55 -14.04 -7.11
C ARG A 30 0.63 -12.63 -7.67
N HIS A 31 0.52 -12.44 -8.99
CA HIS A 31 0.53 -11.10 -9.58
C HIS A 31 -0.71 -10.29 -9.20
N VAL A 32 -1.89 -10.93 -9.15
CA VAL A 32 -3.14 -10.29 -8.72
C VAL A 32 -3.08 -9.90 -7.24
N PHE A 33 -2.55 -10.78 -6.39
CA PHE A 33 -2.30 -10.49 -4.98
C PHE A 33 -1.32 -9.34 -4.82
N SER A 34 -0.20 -9.36 -5.54
CA SER A 34 0.83 -8.31 -5.53
C SER A 34 0.27 -6.95 -5.97
N LEU A 35 -0.60 -6.93 -6.99
CA LEU A 35 -1.30 -5.71 -7.37
C LEU A 35 -2.26 -5.25 -6.26
N GLY A 36 -2.98 -6.19 -5.63
CA GLY A 36 -3.80 -5.91 -4.45
C GLY A 36 -2.98 -5.28 -3.32
N CYS A 37 -1.75 -5.74 -3.08
CA CYS A 37 -0.84 -5.19 -2.06
C CYS A 37 -0.47 -3.71 -2.30
N GLN A 38 -0.88 -3.11 -3.42
CA GLN A 38 -0.74 -1.67 -3.65
C GLN A 38 -1.92 -0.86 -3.09
N GLY A 39 -2.94 -1.52 -2.55
CA GLY A 39 -4.11 -0.88 -1.98
C GLY A 39 -4.68 0.22 -2.88
N PRO A 40 -5.00 1.40 -2.33
CA PRO A 40 -5.49 2.52 -3.13
C PRO A 40 -4.39 3.32 -3.86
N ASP A 41 -3.10 2.99 -3.72
CA ASP A 41 -2.01 3.82 -4.28
C ASP A 41 -2.02 3.93 -5.81
N PHE A 42 -2.53 2.92 -6.52
CA PHE A 42 -2.62 2.98 -7.99
C PHE A 42 -3.45 4.18 -8.47
N LEU A 43 -4.34 4.72 -7.63
CA LEU A 43 -5.14 5.90 -7.92
C LEU A 43 -4.30 7.18 -8.08
N PHE A 44 -3.18 7.28 -7.37
CA PHE A 44 -2.26 8.43 -7.48
C PHE A 44 -1.50 8.48 -8.80
N TYR A 45 -1.48 7.36 -9.55
CA TYR A 45 -0.85 7.28 -10.86
C TYR A 45 -1.79 7.69 -12.00
N HIS A 46 -3.10 7.83 -11.75
CA HIS A 46 -4.04 8.24 -12.77
C HIS A 46 -3.60 9.56 -13.39
N ASN A 47 -3.40 9.55 -14.71
CA ASN A 47 -2.99 10.73 -15.44
C ASN A 47 -1.68 11.37 -14.92
N PHE A 48 -0.69 10.59 -14.47
CA PHE A 48 0.58 11.06 -13.89
C PHE A 48 1.44 11.99 -14.79
N LEU A 49 1.07 12.17 -16.06
CA LEU A 49 1.78 13.05 -16.98
C LEU A 49 1.51 14.54 -16.67
N PRO A 50 2.53 15.42 -16.61
CA PRO A 50 2.41 16.78 -16.07
C PRO A 50 1.35 17.69 -16.70
N TRP A 51 0.94 17.40 -17.95
CA TRP A 51 -0.05 18.19 -18.68
C TRP A 51 -1.50 17.76 -18.42
N LYS A 52 -1.71 16.59 -17.82
CA LYS A 52 -3.04 16.16 -17.39
C LYS A 52 -3.30 16.67 -15.97
N LYS A 53 -4.45 17.30 -15.76
CA LYS A 53 -4.80 17.99 -14.49
C LYS A 53 -5.94 17.34 -13.71
N ASP A 54 -6.46 16.22 -14.20
CA ASP A 54 -7.54 15.50 -13.50
C ASP A 54 -7.00 14.85 -12.23
N LYS A 55 -7.52 15.30 -11.08
CA LYS A 55 -7.09 14.86 -9.75
C LYS A 55 -8.12 13.97 -9.05
N LYS A 56 -9.28 13.69 -9.66
CA LYS A 56 -10.41 13.02 -8.99
C LYS A 56 -10.03 11.69 -8.32
N LEU A 57 -9.20 10.89 -8.98
CA LEU A 57 -8.72 9.62 -8.41
C LEU A 57 -7.67 9.82 -7.32
N GLY A 58 -6.78 10.81 -7.44
CA GLY A 58 -5.84 11.14 -6.37
C GLY A 58 -6.55 11.67 -5.11
N GLU A 59 -7.63 12.42 -5.27
CA GLU A 59 -8.47 12.88 -4.16
C GLU A 59 -9.19 11.71 -3.49
N LEU A 60 -9.77 10.79 -4.27
CA LEU A 60 -10.35 9.55 -3.73
C LEU A 60 -9.29 8.71 -3.00
N GLY A 61 -8.12 8.53 -3.60
CA GLY A 61 -6.99 7.83 -2.97
C GLY A 61 -6.62 8.46 -1.62
N SER A 62 -6.53 9.79 -1.54
CA SER A 62 -6.22 10.49 -0.29
C SER A 62 -7.29 10.26 0.79
N LEU A 63 -8.57 10.21 0.40
CA LEU A 63 -9.66 9.90 1.34
C LEU A 63 -9.59 8.45 1.82
N MET A 64 -9.30 7.50 0.94
CA MET A 64 -9.15 6.08 1.30
C MET A 64 -8.06 5.84 2.36
N HIS A 65 -7.04 6.70 2.42
CA HIS A 65 -5.97 6.63 3.43
C HIS A 65 -6.33 7.23 4.79
N THR A 66 -7.36 8.09 4.85
CA THR A 66 -7.58 8.96 6.02
C THR A 66 -8.99 8.89 6.61
N LYS A 67 -10.01 8.49 5.85
CA LYS A 67 -11.41 8.47 6.29
C LYS A 67 -12.04 7.13 5.99
N ALA A 68 -12.90 6.63 6.88
CA ALA A 68 -13.67 5.41 6.69
C ALA A 68 -12.82 4.21 6.18
N CYS A 69 -11.58 4.12 6.64
CA CYS A 69 -10.60 3.14 6.17
C CYS A 69 -11.06 1.71 6.45
N GLY A 70 -11.50 1.45 7.68
CA GLY A 70 -12.06 0.17 8.10
C GLY A 70 -13.36 -0.18 7.38
N PRO A 71 -14.39 0.68 7.47
CA PRO A 71 -15.66 0.47 6.78
C PRO A 71 -15.52 0.19 5.28
N PHE A 72 -14.66 0.95 4.58
CA PHE A 72 -14.39 0.71 3.15
C PHE A 72 -13.84 -0.69 2.87
N LEU A 73 -12.88 -1.17 3.67
CA LEU A 73 -12.30 -2.50 3.52
C LEU A 73 -13.30 -3.61 3.85
N GLN A 74 -14.21 -3.38 4.81
CA GLN A 74 -15.29 -4.29 5.14
C GLN A 74 -16.27 -4.44 3.98
N ASP A 75 -16.69 -3.34 3.36
CA ASP A 75 -17.57 -3.38 2.20
C ASP A 75 -16.89 -4.01 0.98
N LEU A 76 -15.59 -3.71 0.77
CA LEU A 76 -14.79 -4.34 -0.28
C LEU A 76 -14.76 -5.88 -0.12
N LEU A 77 -14.51 -6.38 1.09
CA LEU A 77 -14.47 -7.82 1.35
C LEU A 77 -15.84 -8.47 1.34
N SER A 78 -16.87 -7.81 1.88
CA SER A 78 -18.25 -8.33 1.84
C SER A 78 -18.75 -8.50 0.41
N HIS A 79 -18.34 -7.64 -0.52
CA HIS A 79 -18.63 -7.78 -1.95
C HIS A 79 -17.97 -9.02 -2.59
N MET A 80 -16.99 -9.62 -1.92
CA MET A 80 -16.32 -10.86 -2.36
C MET A 80 -16.99 -12.13 -1.82
N GLN A 81 -17.97 -12.01 -0.93
CA GLN A 81 -18.64 -13.17 -0.31
C GLN A 81 -19.22 -14.13 -1.36
N GLY A 82 -19.15 -15.43 -1.06
CA GLY A 82 -19.65 -16.50 -1.94
C GLY A 82 -18.72 -16.85 -3.10
N ARG A 83 -17.64 -16.08 -3.32
CA ARG A 83 -16.56 -16.46 -4.24
C ARG A 83 -15.58 -17.40 -3.53
N GLY A 84 -14.96 -18.30 -4.28
CA GLY A 84 -13.89 -19.14 -3.74
C GLY A 84 -12.69 -18.31 -3.28
N LEU A 85 -12.00 -18.74 -2.22
CA LEU A 85 -10.88 -17.99 -1.61
C LEU A 85 -9.78 -17.59 -2.61
N TYR A 86 -9.54 -18.42 -3.63
CA TYR A 86 -8.53 -18.17 -4.67
C TYR A 86 -9.12 -17.59 -5.96
N ASN A 87 -10.34 -17.05 -5.91
CA ASN A 87 -10.86 -16.22 -6.98
C ASN A 87 -9.98 -14.95 -7.10
N PRO A 88 -9.61 -14.51 -8.33
CA PRO A 88 -8.76 -13.34 -8.50
C PRO A 88 -9.25 -12.06 -7.79
N ALA A 89 -10.55 -11.81 -7.73
CA ALA A 89 -11.08 -10.63 -7.04
C ALA A 89 -10.92 -10.73 -5.51
N VAL A 90 -11.12 -11.94 -4.94
CA VAL A 90 -10.86 -12.21 -3.51
C VAL A 90 -9.38 -12.03 -3.20
N VAL A 91 -8.51 -12.61 -4.02
CA VAL A 91 -7.05 -12.53 -3.86
C VAL A 91 -6.56 -11.09 -3.94
N TYR A 92 -7.11 -10.28 -4.85
CA TYR A 92 -6.85 -8.85 -4.90
C TYR A 92 -7.29 -8.13 -3.63
N ALA A 93 -8.52 -8.37 -3.15
CA ALA A 93 -9.05 -7.72 -1.95
C ALA A 93 -8.26 -8.09 -0.68
N LEU A 94 -7.81 -9.33 -0.55
CA LEU A 94 -6.91 -9.75 0.54
C LEU A 94 -5.56 -9.03 0.45
N GLY A 95 -4.99 -8.89 -0.75
CA GLY A 95 -3.79 -8.07 -0.95
C GLY A 95 -4.03 -6.60 -0.55
N PHE A 96 -5.17 -6.03 -0.93
CA PHE A 96 -5.56 -4.66 -0.58
C PHE A 96 -5.62 -4.46 0.93
N LEU A 97 -6.17 -5.44 1.65
CA LEU A 97 -6.17 -5.43 3.12
C LEU A 97 -4.75 -5.46 3.71
N THR A 98 -3.83 -6.27 3.17
CA THR A 98 -2.43 -6.32 3.68
C THR A 98 -1.69 -5.00 3.54
N HIS A 99 -2.07 -4.18 2.56
CA HIS A 99 -1.51 -2.87 2.38
C HIS A 99 -1.88 -1.92 3.54
N HIS A 100 -3.17 -1.86 3.89
CA HIS A 100 -3.66 -1.13 5.08
C HIS A 100 -2.95 -1.53 6.37
N ILE A 101 -2.84 -2.84 6.58
CA ILE A 101 -2.18 -3.40 7.76
C ILE A 101 -0.73 -2.92 7.85
N LEU A 102 0.01 -2.93 6.74
CA LEU A 102 1.40 -2.49 6.78
C LEU A 102 1.52 -0.98 7.04
N ASP A 103 0.70 -0.18 6.36
CA ASP A 103 0.79 1.27 6.47
C ASP A 103 0.41 1.78 7.83
N ARG A 104 -0.70 1.32 8.40
CA ARG A 104 -1.15 1.77 9.72
C ARG A 104 -0.10 1.55 10.80
N ASN A 105 0.81 0.57 10.62
CA ASN A 105 1.90 0.27 11.54
C ASN A 105 3.22 0.98 11.18
N MET A 106 3.55 1.15 9.89
CA MET A 106 4.85 1.69 9.47
C MET A 106 4.85 3.18 9.15
N HIS A 107 3.74 3.72 8.69
CA HIS A 107 3.67 5.09 8.23
C HIS A 107 4.03 6.15 9.27
N PRO A 108 3.62 6.02 10.54
CA PRO A 108 4.01 6.98 11.57
C PRO A 108 5.53 7.24 11.59
N TYR A 109 6.32 6.18 11.44
CA TYR A 109 7.77 6.28 11.35
C TYR A 109 8.24 6.94 10.04
N VAL A 110 7.66 6.55 8.90
CA VAL A 110 8.00 7.11 7.58
C VAL A 110 7.77 8.63 7.58
N PHE A 111 6.59 9.09 8.01
CA PHE A 111 6.27 10.51 8.10
C PHE A 111 7.19 11.25 9.06
N TYR A 112 7.45 10.67 10.24
CA TYR A 112 8.35 11.24 11.21
C TYR A 112 9.75 11.50 10.60
N LYS A 113 10.31 10.52 9.87
CA LYS A 113 11.67 10.63 9.31
C LYS A 113 11.76 11.31 7.94
N SER A 114 10.67 11.47 7.21
CA SER A 114 10.68 12.12 5.89
C SER A 114 10.26 13.60 5.94
N GLY A 115 9.35 13.95 6.86
CA GLY A 115 8.66 15.23 6.87
C GLY A 115 7.88 15.55 5.60
N PHE A 116 7.65 16.84 5.38
CA PHE A 116 6.68 17.38 4.39
C PHE A 116 7.31 18.04 3.17
N LYS A 117 8.65 18.09 3.11
CA LYS A 117 9.33 18.70 1.96
C LYS A 117 9.01 17.91 0.70
N LYS A 118 8.82 18.64 -0.40
CA LYS A 118 8.42 18.06 -1.69
C LYS A 118 9.40 16.96 -2.09
N TRP A 119 8.87 15.77 -2.33
CA TRP A 119 9.57 14.54 -2.70
C TRP A 119 10.35 13.81 -1.62
N ASP A 120 10.52 14.38 -0.43
CA ASP A 120 11.35 13.73 0.60
C ASP A 120 10.64 12.50 1.18
N HIS A 121 9.31 12.55 1.34
CA HIS A 121 8.51 11.35 1.62
C HIS A 121 8.77 10.26 0.57
N GLN A 122 8.48 10.55 -0.71
CA GLN A 122 8.69 9.60 -1.80
C GLN A 122 10.10 9.00 -1.86
N ARG A 123 11.13 9.82 -1.65
CA ARG A 123 12.54 9.40 -1.66
C ARG A 123 12.83 8.49 -0.48
N PHE A 124 12.33 8.83 0.71
CA PHE A 124 12.51 8.03 1.91
C PHE A 124 11.94 6.63 1.70
N GLU A 125 10.72 6.52 1.19
CA GLU A 125 10.07 5.25 0.90
C GLU A 125 10.87 4.40 -0.07
N ILE A 126 11.37 4.99 -1.17
CA ILE A 126 12.18 4.28 -2.19
C ILE A 126 13.49 3.77 -1.61
N ILE A 127 14.13 4.54 -0.73
CA ILE A 127 15.36 4.14 -0.06
C ILE A 127 15.07 2.99 0.91
N MET A 128 14.06 3.15 1.76
CA MET A 128 13.63 2.12 2.70
C MET A 128 13.29 0.81 1.96
N ASP A 129 12.52 0.90 0.89
CA ASP A 129 12.12 -0.23 0.05
C ASP A 129 13.34 -0.93 -0.57
N THR A 130 14.33 -0.16 -1.05
CA THR A 130 15.61 -0.69 -1.54
C THR A 130 16.36 -1.48 -0.47
N LEU A 131 16.40 -0.96 0.76
CA LEU A 131 17.11 -1.61 1.86
C LEU A 131 16.40 -2.88 2.32
N ILE A 132 15.06 -2.85 2.40
CA ILE A 132 14.23 -4.00 2.76
C ILE A 132 14.38 -5.12 1.72
N VAL A 133 14.22 -4.80 0.42
CA VAL A 133 14.39 -5.76 -0.68
C VAL A 133 15.79 -6.38 -0.66
N ARG A 134 16.83 -5.58 -0.42
CA ARG A 134 18.20 -6.07 -0.34
C ARG A 134 18.37 -7.07 0.81
N ARG A 135 17.80 -6.79 1.99
CA ARG A 135 17.92 -7.68 3.15
C ARG A 135 17.09 -8.95 3.01
N LYS A 136 15.83 -8.82 2.57
CA LYS A 136 14.86 -9.92 2.51
C LYS A 136 15.06 -10.82 1.30
N LEU A 137 15.38 -10.24 0.13
CA LEU A 137 15.45 -10.98 -1.14
C LEU A 137 16.85 -11.02 -1.76
N GLY A 138 17.82 -10.24 -1.26
CA GLY A 138 19.13 -10.12 -1.88
C GLY A 138 19.12 -9.42 -3.26
N LEU A 139 18.00 -8.83 -3.65
CA LEU A 139 17.80 -8.20 -4.95
C LEU A 139 18.19 -6.72 -4.93
N GLN A 140 18.37 -6.17 -6.13
CA GLN A 140 18.68 -4.76 -6.34
C GLN A 140 17.50 -4.10 -7.06
N THR A 141 16.79 -3.20 -6.39
CA THR A 141 15.57 -2.57 -6.92
C THR A 141 15.82 -1.73 -8.17
N TRP A 142 17.00 -1.09 -8.28
CA TRP A 142 17.35 -0.24 -9.44
C TRP A 142 17.45 -1.01 -10.77
N ASN A 143 17.70 -2.33 -10.75
CA ASN A 143 17.74 -3.18 -11.95
C ASN A 143 16.68 -4.29 -11.97
N THR A 144 15.80 -4.34 -10.96
CA THR A 144 14.71 -5.31 -10.88
C THR A 144 13.38 -4.61 -11.18
N PRO A 145 12.74 -4.86 -12.34
CA PRO A 145 11.55 -4.13 -12.77
C PRO A 145 10.29 -4.57 -12.03
N VAL A 146 9.88 -3.81 -11.00
CA VAL A 146 8.72 -4.13 -10.15
C VAL A 146 7.40 -4.24 -10.91
N TRP A 147 7.23 -3.47 -12.00
CA TRP A 147 6.02 -3.53 -12.84
C TRP A 147 5.72 -4.94 -13.37
N LYS A 148 6.72 -5.83 -13.45
CA LYS A 148 6.51 -7.22 -13.88
C LYS A 148 5.80 -8.08 -12.83
N GLU A 149 5.89 -7.72 -11.54
CA GLU A 149 5.27 -8.46 -10.43
C GLU A 149 3.83 -8.02 -10.16
N ILE A 150 3.42 -6.85 -10.67
CA ILE A 150 2.08 -6.26 -10.48
C ILE A 150 1.26 -6.17 -11.78
N TYR A 151 1.82 -6.61 -12.92
CA TYR A 151 1.10 -6.63 -14.19
C TYR A 151 0.19 -7.87 -14.27
N VAL A 152 -1.11 -7.63 -14.41
CA VAL A 152 -2.18 -8.66 -14.43
C VAL A 152 -2.92 -8.76 -15.77
N GLY A 153 -2.49 -7.99 -16.78
CA GLY A 153 -3.14 -7.91 -18.09
C GLY A 153 -3.50 -6.47 -18.48
N GLU A 154 -4.36 -6.34 -19.49
CA GLU A 154 -4.78 -5.04 -20.05
C GLU A 154 -5.86 -4.33 -19.23
N ALA A 155 -6.46 -5.03 -18.26
CA ALA A 155 -7.48 -4.53 -17.36
C ALA A 155 -7.38 -5.24 -16.01
N LEU A 156 -8.01 -4.65 -14.99
CA LEU A 156 -8.20 -5.30 -13.70
C LEU A 156 -9.09 -6.56 -13.86
N PRO A 157 -8.78 -7.67 -13.17
CA PRO A 157 -9.61 -8.87 -13.17
C PRO A 157 -11.09 -8.62 -12.86
N LEU A 158 -11.96 -9.45 -13.43
CA LEU A 158 -13.42 -9.36 -13.28
C LEU A 158 -13.84 -9.32 -11.81
N GLY A 159 -14.67 -8.35 -11.45
CA GLY A 159 -15.24 -8.20 -10.10
C GLY A 159 -14.47 -7.25 -9.20
N ILE A 160 -13.23 -6.88 -9.53
CA ILE A 160 -12.46 -5.90 -8.74
C ILE A 160 -13.05 -4.49 -8.86
N VAL A 161 -13.23 -4.01 -10.10
CA VAL A 161 -13.75 -2.65 -10.35
C VAL A 161 -15.15 -2.44 -9.78
N PRO A 162 -16.13 -3.35 -10.00
CA PRO A 162 -17.45 -3.20 -9.36
C PRO A 162 -17.39 -3.14 -7.84
N ALA A 163 -16.52 -3.93 -7.20
CA ALA A 163 -16.39 -3.94 -5.75
C ALA A 163 -15.77 -2.64 -5.21
N LEU A 164 -14.67 -2.17 -5.82
CA LEU A 164 -14.04 -0.89 -5.47
C LEU A 164 -15.01 0.28 -5.67
N ALA A 165 -15.72 0.30 -6.80
CA ALA A 165 -16.69 1.35 -7.11
C ALA A 165 -17.87 1.32 -6.14
N HIS A 166 -18.35 0.14 -5.76
CA HIS A 166 -19.43 -0.01 -4.79
C HIS A 166 -19.03 0.50 -3.40
N ALA A 167 -17.91 0.01 -2.85
CA ALA A 167 -17.42 0.47 -1.55
C ALA A 167 -17.08 1.98 -1.57
N ALA A 168 -16.51 2.48 -2.67
CA ALA A 168 -16.23 3.91 -2.81
C ALA A 168 -17.51 4.76 -2.86
N ALA A 169 -18.58 4.29 -3.52
CA ALA A 169 -19.85 4.99 -3.58
C ALA A 169 -20.56 5.10 -2.21
N ILE A 170 -20.35 4.12 -1.33
CA ILE A 170 -20.90 4.12 0.03
C ILE A 170 -20.15 5.13 0.91
N HIS A 171 -18.82 5.10 0.90
CA HIS A 171 -18.01 5.87 1.86
C HIS A 171 -17.50 7.22 1.36
N TYR A 172 -17.41 7.41 0.04
CA TYR A 172 -16.91 8.65 -0.59
C TYR A 172 -17.83 9.10 -1.75
N PRO A 173 -19.16 9.27 -1.50
CA PRO A 173 -20.15 9.44 -2.56
C PRO A 173 -19.89 10.63 -3.48
N GLU A 174 -19.38 11.75 -2.94
CA GLU A 174 -19.06 12.95 -3.73
C GLU A 174 -17.98 12.65 -4.79
N GLN A 175 -16.87 12.05 -4.39
CA GLN A 175 -15.74 11.73 -5.26
C GLN A 175 -16.10 10.56 -6.20
N ALA A 176 -16.75 9.52 -5.66
CA ALA A 176 -17.16 8.34 -6.41
C ALA A 176 -18.14 8.68 -7.55
N SER A 177 -19.01 9.68 -7.38
CA SER A 177 -19.96 10.10 -8.42
C SER A 177 -19.29 10.62 -9.71
N GLN A 178 -18.01 11.00 -9.64
CA GLN A 178 -17.23 11.54 -10.75
C GLN A 178 -16.36 10.48 -11.46
N ILE A 179 -16.40 9.25 -10.97
CA ILE A 179 -15.51 8.16 -11.35
C ILE A 179 -16.29 7.08 -12.09
N THR A 180 -15.76 6.69 -13.25
CA THR A 180 -16.30 5.63 -14.10
C THR A 180 -15.49 4.34 -13.95
N GLU A 181 -16.03 3.20 -14.36
CA GLU A 181 -15.28 1.93 -14.40
C GLU A 181 -14.00 2.01 -15.25
N LYS A 182 -14.01 2.87 -16.28
CA LYS A 182 -12.84 3.11 -17.13
C LYS A 182 -11.71 3.78 -16.36
N ASP A 183 -12.02 4.74 -15.48
CA ASP A 183 -11.02 5.48 -14.72
C ASP A 183 -10.20 4.54 -13.82
N TRP A 184 -10.84 3.54 -13.19
CA TRP A 184 -10.15 2.53 -12.37
C TRP A 184 -9.13 1.71 -13.19
N ASN A 185 -9.51 1.27 -14.39
CA ASN A 185 -8.61 0.54 -15.28
C ASN A 185 -7.49 1.43 -15.84
N ASP A 186 -7.81 2.68 -16.17
CA ASP A 186 -6.83 3.66 -16.63
C ASP A 186 -5.78 3.93 -15.55
N ALA A 187 -6.17 4.08 -14.29
CA ALA A 187 -5.26 4.26 -13.16
C ALA A 187 -4.30 3.08 -12.98
N TYR A 188 -4.82 1.84 -13.05
CA TYR A 188 -3.99 0.64 -13.02
C TYR A 188 -2.96 0.65 -14.18
N ILE A 189 -3.40 0.88 -15.41
CA ILE A 189 -2.51 0.91 -16.57
C ILE A 189 -1.49 2.05 -16.48
N ASP A 190 -1.90 3.20 -15.97
CA ASP A 190 -1.01 4.34 -15.75
C ASP A 190 0.04 4.05 -14.66
N MET A 191 -0.31 3.31 -13.59
CA MET A 191 0.68 2.80 -12.63
C MET A 191 1.71 1.90 -13.32
N ILE A 192 1.28 0.97 -14.17
CA ILE A 192 2.20 0.12 -14.94
C ILE A 192 3.11 0.95 -15.85
N ARG A 193 2.57 1.96 -16.53
CA ARG A 193 3.34 2.88 -17.41
C ARG A 193 4.35 3.71 -16.61
N ALA A 194 3.94 4.25 -15.47
CA ALA A 194 4.80 5.03 -14.57
C ALA A 194 5.94 4.16 -14.03
N GLN A 195 5.65 2.96 -13.54
CA GLN A 195 6.67 2.04 -13.03
C GLN A 195 7.63 1.55 -14.13
N ARG A 196 7.15 1.41 -15.37
CA ARG A 196 8.03 1.22 -16.54
C ARG A 196 8.92 2.43 -16.79
N LEU A 197 8.41 3.66 -16.65
CA LEU A 197 9.18 4.88 -16.82
C LEU A 197 10.25 5.04 -15.71
N PHE A 198 9.89 4.75 -14.46
CA PHE A 198 10.76 4.88 -13.29
C PHE A 198 11.84 3.79 -13.22
N HIS A 199 11.64 2.66 -13.90
CA HIS A 199 12.69 1.67 -14.08
C HIS A 199 13.76 2.16 -15.08
N ASP A 200 14.78 2.86 -14.59
CA ASP A 200 15.84 3.51 -15.40
C ASP A 200 17.26 3.04 -15.02
N PRO A 201 17.60 1.75 -15.21
CA PRO A 201 18.90 1.19 -14.80
C PRO A 201 20.11 1.81 -15.50
N LYS A 202 19.90 2.39 -16.69
CA LYS A 202 20.96 3.04 -17.49
C LYS A 202 20.99 4.57 -17.34
N GLY A 203 20.02 5.18 -16.63
CA GLY A 203 19.93 6.63 -16.49
C GLY A 203 19.39 7.39 -17.72
N ILE A 204 19.07 6.68 -18.80
CA ILE A 204 18.68 7.27 -20.09
C ILE A 204 17.34 8.00 -19.97
N LYS A 205 16.38 7.45 -19.22
CA LYS A 205 15.04 8.06 -19.08
C LYS A 205 15.10 9.34 -18.27
N ARG A 206 15.95 9.40 -17.23
CA ARG A 206 16.19 10.65 -16.49
C ARG A 206 16.76 11.76 -17.37
N VAL A 207 17.65 11.44 -18.31
CA VAL A 207 18.17 12.43 -19.27
C VAL A 207 17.04 12.99 -20.13
N PHE A 208 16.20 12.14 -20.74
CA PHE A 208 15.09 12.59 -21.60
C PHE A 208 14.00 13.35 -20.84
N THR A 209 13.81 13.07 -19.55
CA THR A 209 12.85 13.77 -18.70
C THR A 209 13.45 14.98 -17.98
N LEU A 210 14.67 15.39 -18.33
CA LEU A 210 15.39 16.49 -17.68
C LEU A 210 15.46 16.34 -16.15
N GLY A 211 15.54 15.10 -15.67
CA GLY A 211 15.62 14.76 -14.25
C GLY A 211 14.29 14.78 -13.49
N GLN A 212 13.15 15.09 -14.13
CA GLN A 212 11.84 15.18 -13.45
C GLN A 212 11.40 13.89 -12.75
N ILE A 213 11.79 12.73 -13.28
CA ILE A 213 11.44 11.44 -12.68
C ILE A 213 12.38 11.01 -11.55
N SER A 214 13.49 11.73 -11.31
CA SER A 214 14.54 11.31 -10.38
C SER A 214 14.05 10.97 -8.96
N PRO A 215 13.06 11.68 -8.39
CA PRO A 215 12.51 11.31 -7.09
C PRO A 215 11.84 9.94 -7.03
N PHE A 216 11.42 9.39 -8.16
CA PHE A 216 10.67 8.13 -8.27
C PHE A 216 11.54 6.94 -8.71
N VAL A 217 12.81 7.17 -9.04
CA VAL A 217 13.74 6.14 -9.51
C VAL A 217 14.51 5.56 -8.33
N TYR A 218 14.51 4.23 -8.19
CA TYR A 218 15.32 3.52 -7.20
C TYR A 218 16.81 3.89 -7.27
N THR A 219 17.38 4.21 -6.12
CA THR A 219 18.80 4.55 -6.00
C THR A 219 19.65 3.29 -5.79
N LYS A 220 20.83 3.25 -6.44
CA LYS A 220 21.79 2.16 -6.28
C LYS A 220 22.52 2.24 -4.94
N HIS A 221 22.87 3.45 -4.53
CA HIS A 221 23.66 3.77 -3.36
C HIS A 221 22.98 4.90 -2.59
N PRO A 222 22.01 4.59 -1.71
CA PRO A 222 21.49 5.60 -0.80
C PRO A 222 22.62 6.14 0.09
N ALA A 223 22.45 7.35 0.62
CA ALA A 223 23.37 7.90 1.60
C ALA A 223 23.48 6.94 2.81
N PRO A 224 24.60 6.91 3.54
CA PRO A 224 24.76 6.00 4.68
C PRO A 224 24.07 6.56 5.95
N LEU A 225 22.76 6.81 5.87
CA LEU A 225 21.93 7.22 7.00
C LEU A 225 21.17 6.02 7.55
N ASP A 226 20.76 6.09 8.82
CA ASP A 226 20.00 5.03 9.49
C ASP A 226 18.50 5.11 9.14
N TYR A 227 18.15 4.85 7.88
CA TYR A 227 16.76 4.89 7.40
C TYR A 227 15.86 3.88 8.09
N LEU A 228 16.42 2.77 8.59
CA LEU A 228 15.67 1.69 9.21
C LEU A 228 15.65 1.78 10.75
N ASN A 229 16.26 2.82 11.33
CA ASN A 229 16.45 3.00 12.77
C ASN A 229 17.06 1.78 13.46
N GLU A 230 18.06 1.15 12.85
CA GLU A 230 18.78 -0.01 13.43
C GLU A 230 19.62 0.38 14.64
N ALA A 231 20.01 1.65 14.75
CA ALA A 231 20.64 2.19 15.96
C ALA A 231 19.62 2.39 17.11
N ARG A 232 18.32 2.16 16.87
CA ARG A 232 17.22 2.27 17.84
C ARG A 232 17.18 3.63 18.54
N THR A 233 17.42 4.69 17.76
CA THR A 233 17.27 6.07 18.27
C THR A 233 15.82 6.35 18.63
N VAL A 234 15.62 7.19 19.66
CA VAL A 234 14.28 7.60 20.09
C VAL A 234 13.62 8.43 18.99
N TRP A 235 12.37 8.14 18.69
CA TRP A 235 11.49 8.93 17.83
C TRP A 235 10.09 8.99 18.45
N ASN A 236 9.30 9.99 18.10
CA ASN A 236 7.92 10.11 18.58
C ASN A 236 6.89 9.84 17.48
N CYS A 237 5.70 9.44 17.90
CA CYS A 237 4.51 9.40 17.06
C CYS A 237 4.31 10.78 16.39
N PRO A 238 4.09 10.88 15.08
CA PRO A 238 3.97 12.19 14.45
C PRO A 238 2.70 12.96 14.84
N THR A 239 1.77 12.31 15.54
CA THR A 239 0.55 12.92 16.09
C THR A 239 0.66 13.27 17.59
N SER A 240 1.72 12.86 18.29
CA SER A 240 1.92 13.15 19.72
C SER A 240 3.40 13.11 20.12
N LEU A 241 3.88 14.16 20.79
CA LEU A 241 5.24 14.22 21.34
C LEU A 241 5.45 13.32 22.57
N GLU A 242 4.38 12.94 23.26
CA GLU A 242 4.44 12.12 24.48
C GLU A 242 4.58 10.63 24.17
N GLU A 243 4.12 10.21 22.99
CA GLU A 243 4.18 8.83 22.53
C GLU A 243 5.52 8.60 21.83
N THR A 244 6.49 8.02 22.55
CA THR A 244 7.86 7.81 22.06
C THR A 244 8.20 6.33 21.90
N TYR A 245 9.08 6.05 20.95
CA TYR A 245 9.47 4.72 20.52
C TYR A 245 10.97 4.64 20.28
N THR A 246 11.50 3.42 20.34
CA THR A 246 12.86 3.07 19.87
C THR A 246 12.81 2.01 18.76
N TYR A 247 11.63 1.78 18.19
CA TYR A 247 11.40 0.75 17.19
C TYR A 247 12.19 1.03 15.91
N SER A 248 12.86 0.00 15.43
CA SER A 248 13.39 -0.11 14.08
C SER A 248 12.28 -0.53 13.11
N ILE A 249 12.56 -0.45 11.80
CA ILE A 249 11.65 -0.98 10.78
C ILE A 249 11.38 -2.47 10.96
N TRP A 250 12.31 -3.24 11.55
CA TRP A 250 12.12 -4.67 11.81
C TRP A 250 11.20 -4.92 12.99
N ASP A 251 11.25 -4.09 14.04
CA ASP A 251 10.27 -4.17 15.14
C ASP A 251 8.88 -3.80 14.62
N LEU A 252 8.77 -2.75 13.80
CA LEU A 252 7.51 -2.35 13.16
C LEU A 252 7.00 -3.42 12.18
N TRP A 253 7.91 -4.14 11.51
CA TRP A 253 7.56 -5.28 10.66
C TRP A 253 6.94 -6.39 11.49
N ASP A 254 7.56 -6.77 12.61
CA ASP A 254 7.05 -7.84 13.47
C ASP A 254 5.69 -7.45 14.08
N ILE A 255 5.53 -6.20 14.52
CA ILE A 255 4.23 -5.66 14.98
C ILE A 255 3.18 -5.76 13.86
N ALA A 256 3.52 -5.33 12.64
CA ALA A 256 2.61 -5.41 11.50
C ALA A 256 2.27 -6.87 11.13
N MET A 257 3.19 -7.82 11.31
CA MET A 257 2.94 -9.24 11.06
C MET A 257 2.00 -9.83 12.11
N GLU A 258 2.16 -9.50 13.40
CA GLU A 258 1.25 -9.92 14.47
C GLU A 258 -0.16 -9.37 14.25
N ASP A 259 -0.26 -8.07 13.97
CA ASP A 259 -1.51 -7.40 13.62
C ASP A 259 -2.16 -8.03 12.37
N GLY A 260 -1.35 -8.24 11.33
CA GLY A 260 -1.79 -8.83 10.09
C GLY A 260 -2.27 -10.27 10.21
N GLN A 261 -1.67 -11.08 11.09
CA GLN A 261 -2.14 -12.44 11.34
C GLN A 261 -3.56 -12.41 11.89
N ILE A 262 -3.84 -11.54 12.87
CA ILE A 262 -5.16 -11.40 13.48
C ILE A 262 -6.19 -10.94 12.44
N VAL A 263 -5.91 -9.82 11.77
CA VAL A 263 -6.87 -9.18 10.86
C VAL A 263 -7.11 -10.01 9.61
N LEU A 264 -6.05 -10.50 8.95
CA LEU A 264 -6.18 -11.24 7.71
C LEU A 264 -6.79 -12.63 7.95
N GLN A 265 -6.50 -13.27 9.08
CA GLN A 265 -7.15 -14.54 9.44
C GLN A 265 -8.66 -14.34 9.67
N ALA A 266 -9.07 -13.27 10.36
CA ALA A 266 -10.49 -12.95 10.55
C ALA A 266 -11.18 -12.68 9.20
N ALA A 267 -10.54 -11.92 8.30
CA ALA A 267 -11.05 -11.67 6.95
C ALA A 267 -11.24 -12.97 6.14
N ILE A 268 -10.26 -13.87 6.18
CA ILE A 268 -10.35 -15.17 5.49
C ILE A 268 -11.47 -16.04 6.07
N GLN A 269 -11.63 -16.07 7.39
CA GLN A 269 -12.74 -16.79 8.04
C GLN A 269 -14.10 -16.22 7.64
N ALA A 270 -14.25 -14.90 7.63
CA ALA A 270 -15.47 -14.21 7.21
C ALA A 270 -15.83 -14.56 5.75
N LEU A 271 -14.87 -14.54 4.83
CA LEU A 271 -15.11 -14.93 3.43
C LEU A 271 -15.49 -16.41 3.26
N GLN A 272 -14.91 -17.30 4.06
CA GLN A 272 -15.13 -18.75 3.93
C GLN A 272 -16.45 -19.22 4.56
N ARG A 273 -16.79 -18.70 5.73
CA ARG A 273 -17.97 -19.12 6.51
C ARG A 273 -19.16 -18.21 6.26
N GLY A 274 -18.92 -16.91 6.08
CA GLY A 274 -19.94 -15.93 5.72
C GLY A 274 -20.99 -15.68 6.79
N THR A 275 -20.73 -16.00 8.06
CA THR A 275 -21.69 -15.72 9.14
C THR A 275 -21.58 -14.27 9.62
N SER A 276 -22.66 -13.73 10.19
CA SER A 276 -22.65 -12.38 10.77
C SER A 276 -21.61 -12.23 11.87
N ASP A 277 -21.42 -13.26 12.69
CA ASP A 277 -20.43 -13.25 13.79
C ASP A 277 -18.99 -13.21 13.26
N ASP A 278 -18.69 -13.90 12.14
CA ASP A 278 -17.36 -13.84 11.52
C ASP A 278 -17.07 -12.43 10.97
N TYR A 279 -18.06 -11.77 10.35
CA TYR A 279 -17.91 -10.39 9.85
C TYR A 279 -17.79 -9.37 10.99
N GLN A 280 -18.54 -9.56 12.08
CA GLN A 280 -18.40 -8.72 13.28
C GLN A 280 -17.01 -8.87 13.88
N THR A 281 -16.50 -10.10 14.00
CA THR A 281 -15.14 -10.36 14.48
C THR A 281 -14.10 -9.66 13.61
N PHE A 282 -14.27 -9.72 12.29
CA PHE A 282 -13.38 -9.02 11.35
C PHE A 282 -13.45 -7.49 11.52
N GLU A 283 -14.64 -6.93 11.66
CA GLU A 283 -14.83 -5.50 11.92
C GLU A 283 -14.11 -5.04 13.19
N GLU A 284 -14.27 -5.79 14.29
CA GLU A 284 -13.67 -5.47 15.59
C GLU A 284 -12.14 -5.45 15.55
N VAL A 285 -11.51 -6.44 14.89
CA VAL A 285 -10.04 -6.49 14.81
C VAL A 285 -9.47 -5.54 13.76
N LEU A 286 -10.23 -5.21 12.71
CA LEU A 286 -9.81 -4.25 11.70
C LEU A 286 -9.80 -2.83 12.26
N GLY A 287 -10.89 -2.44 12.92
CA GLY A 287 -11.12 -1.07 13.39
C GLY A 287 -11.19 -0.04 12.25
N ASN A 288 -11.46 1.23 12.58
CA ASN A 288 -11.46 2.33 11.61
C ASN A 288 -10.13 3.13 11.69
N LEU A 289 -9.00 2.47 11.43
CA LEU A 289 -7.67 3.07 11.58
C LEU A 289 -7.17 3.71 10.27
N SER A 290 -6.62 4.92 10.35
CA SER A 290 -5.99 5.60 9.22
C SER A 290 -4.71 4.90 8.79
N TYR A 291 -4.51 4.82 7.47
CA TYR A 291 -3.28 4.32 6.87
C TYR A 291 -2.09 5.20 7.24
N GLU A 292 -2.28 6.52 7.39
CA GLU A 292 -1.18 7.47 7.62
C GLU A 292 -0.72 7.50 9.08
N THR A 293 -1.66 7.46 10.03
CA THR A 293 -1.35 7.70 11.45
C THR A 293 -1.38 6.44 12.30
N GLY A 294 -2.02 5.36 11.83
CA GLY A 294 -2.34 4.20 12.66
C GLY A 294 -3.34 4.48 13.79
N LYS A 295 -3.94 5.68 13.82
CA LYS A 295 -4.95 6.08 14.81
C LYS A 295 -6.33 6.01 14.19
N ASP A 296 -7.34 6.04 15.06
CA ASP A 296 -8.74 6.09 14.64
C ASP A 296 -8.98 7.28 13.67
N CYS A 297 -9.61 7.03 12.53
CA CYS A 297 -9.94 8.03 11.51
C CYS A 297 -10.77 9.19 12.08
N ASP A 298 -11.58 8.94 13.12
CA ASP A 298 -12.45 9.92 13.74
C ASP A 298 -11.78 10.68 14.91
N SER A 299 -10.52 10.34 15.23
CA SER A 299 -9.76 11.00 16.31
C SER A 299 -9.41 12.47 16.04
N GLY A 300 -9.44 12.91 14.79
CA GLY A 300 -9.02 14.25 14.38
C GLY A 300 -7.52 14.52 14.52
N LEU A 301 -6.71 13.50 14.85
CA LEU A 301 -5.27 13.62 15.00
C LEU A 301 -4.60 13.86 13.66
N GLN A 302 -3.60 14.76 13.66
CA GLN A 302 -2.86 15.14 12.46
C GLN A 302 -1.36 14.95 12.66
N ILE A 303 -0.69 14.57 11.58
CA ILE A 303 0.76 14.46 11.52
C ILE A 303 1.34 15.87 11.55
N THR A 304 1.96 16.25 12.66
CA THR A 304 2.51 17.59 12.88
C THR A 304 3.94 17.56 13.43
N HIS A 305 4.35 16.47 14.05
CA HIS A 305 5.66 16.32 14.69
C HIS A 305 6.58 15.44 13.85
N VAL A 306 7.47 16.05 13.07
CA VAL A 306 8.41 15.35 12.18
C VAL A 306 9.86 15.77 12.41
N GLN A 307 10.80 14.85 12.21
CA GLN A 307 12.24 15.08 12.25
C GLN A 307 12.89 14.50 10.98
N PRO A 308 12.90 15.26 9.87
CA PRO A 308 13.37 14.77 8.58
C PRO A 308 14.86 14.42 8.58
N MET A 309 15.23 13.29 7.97
CA MET A 309 16.63 12.90 7.78
C MET A 309 17.22 13.32 6.43
N ILE A 310 16.36 13.68 5.47
CA ILE A 310 16.72 14.09 4.10
C ILE A 310 16.11 15.44 3.75
#